data_AF-A0A813TZZ1-F1
#
_entry.id   AF-A0A813TZZ1-F1
#
_cell.length_a   1.000
_cell.length_b   1.000
_cell.length_c   1.000
_cell.angle_alpha   90.00
_cell.angle_beta   90.00
_cell.angle_gamma   90.00
#
_symmetry.space_group_name_H-M   'P 1'
#
loop_
_entity.id
_entity.type
_entity.pdbx_description
1 polymer ?
#
loop_
_entity_poly.entity_id
_entity_poly.type
_entity_poly.pdbx_seq_one_letter_code
_entity_poly.pdbx_strand_id
1 'polypeptide(L)'
;MSSSSVFTKILNFVISYSGYSGYIIFILGVIGNAINILVFIQLKVFRNNRCVYYLTVESISSFLYQFISIGITISTFIYEDDATGHSLIWCRFRYMSAQALVLTTLYTICFAAMDQFFSTNYRFYVSQMCTIKVAQYVIYISVSIWIVHSIIFGLFFNIEPSIGCVITNPIFLQYATYFFYPVLGGFLPIVIAAIFSLLAYRNVRRIIRRQLPVIRRRLDRQMTAMVLMRGLFFICLQCPNNIYRIYITNFPNIKSENIGYVIVRLIQAIVFSLAILNYSISFYVFIISSSRFRRQVKYVLVKKCWKRCMQWHYLTNNQVAPQNVESFSANMEVEENI
;
A
#
# COMPACT_ATOMS: atom_id res chain seq x y z
N MET A 1 28.52 -20.01 28.30
CA MET A 1 27.08 -19.63 28.19
C MET A 1 26.32 -20.86 27.72
N SER A 2 25.28 -21.28 28.43
CA SER A 2 24.48 -22.44 28.00
C SER A 2 23.72 -22.11 26.70
N SER A 3 23.57 -23.09 25.82
CA SER A 3 22.76 -22.98 24.59
C SER A 3 21.34 -22.47 24.89
N SER A 4 20.76 -22.84 26.04
CA SER A 4 19.48 -22.35 26.53
C SER A 4 19.46 -20.83 26.78
N SER A 5 20.53 -20.26 27.35
CA SER A 5 20.62 -18.82 27.61
C SER A 5 20.68 -17.99 26.31
N VAL A 6 21.30 -18.54 25.25
CA VAL A 6 21.39 -17.87 23.94
C VAL A 6 20.03 -17.91 23.24
N PHE A 7 19.37 -19.08 23.27
CA PHE A 7 18.04 -19.27 22.70
C PHE A 7 17.04 -18.23 23.22
N THR A 8 16.90 -18.09 24.54
CA THR A 8 15.94 -17.16 25.15
C THR A 8 16.26 -15.70 24.82
N LYS A 9 17.54 -15.33 24.79
CA LYS A 9 17.96 -13.97 24.43
C LYS A 9 17.58 -13.61 23.00
N ILE A 10 17.81 -14.51 22.03
CA ILE A 10 17.46 -14.26 20.64
C ILE A 10 15.93 -14.21 20.49
N LEU A 11 15.19 -15.11 21.14
CA LEU A 11 13.73 -15.11 21.06
C LEU A 11 13.12 -13.80 21.59
N ASN A 12 13.59 -13.32 22.74
CA ASN A 12 13.16 -12.04 23.30
C ASN A 12 13.48 -10.88 22.35
N PHE A 13 14.66 -10.90 21.73
CA PHE A 13 15.02 -9.92 20.72
C PHE A 13 14.06 -9.93 19.51
N VAL A 14 13.67 -11.11 19.01
CA VAL A 14 12.72 -11.25 17.90
C VAL A 14 11.35 -10.65 18.25
N ILE A 15 10.86 -10.91 19.46
CA ILE A 15 9.57 -10.39 19.93
C ILE A 15 9.63 -8.86 20.02
N SER A 16 10.65 -8.31 20.68
CA SER A 16 10.84 -6.85 20.78
C SER A 16 11.00 -6.20 19.41
N TYR A 17 11.82 -6.77 18.52
CA TYR A 17 11.99 -6.27 17.16
C TYR A 17 10.68 -6.22 16.39
N SER A 18 9.87 -7.28 16.45
CA SER A 18 8.60 -7.38 15.73
C SER A 18 7.61 -6.32 16.23
N GLY A 19 7.52 -6.12 17.55
CA GLY A 19 6.68 -5.10 18.16
C GLY A 19 7.09 -3.67 17.77
N TYR A 20 8.36 -3.31 17.98
CA TYR A 20 8.86 -1.95 17.70
C TYR A 20 8.85 -1.63 16.21
N SER A 21 9.28 -2.56 15.34
CA SER A 21 9.25 -2.34 13.90
C SER A 21 7.81 -2.21 13.38
N GLY A 22 6.89 -3.04 13.87
CA GLY A 22 5.46 -2.93 13.55
C GLY A 22 4.88 -1.57 13.92
N TYR A 23 5.18 -1.05 15.12
CA TYR A 23 4.73 0.26 15.57
C TYR A 23 5.25 1.41 14.70
N ILE A 24 6.54 1.41 14.39
CA ILE A 24 7.16 2.42 13.52
C ILE A 24 6.52 2.38 12.12
N ILE A 25 6.39 1.19 11.53
CA ILE A 25 5.82 1.02 10.19
C ILE A 25 4.35 1.46 10.14
N PHE A 26 3.59 1.19 11.20
CA PHE A 26 2.20 1.63 11.35
C PHE A 26 2.08 3.16 11.36
N ILE A 27 2.86 3.85 12.20
CA ILE A 27 2.82 5.32 12.26
C ILE A 27 3.19 5.95 10.91
N LEU A 28 4.30 5.49 10.32
CA LEU A 28 4.76 6.01 9.04
C LEU A 28 3.72 5.79 7.94
N GLY A 29 3.07 4.63 7.95
CA GLY A 29 2.11 4.27 6.93
C GLY A 29 0.75 4.95 7.08
N VAL A 30 0.24 5.11 8.30
CA VAL A 30 -1.00 5.87 8.57
C VAL A 30 -0.81 7.32 8.14
N ILE A 31 0.28 7.97 8.57
CA ILE A 31 0.57 9.36 8.22
C ILE A 31 0.80 9.50 6.71
N GLY A 32 1.66 8.65 6.12
CA GLY A 32 2.00 8.72 4.72
C GLY A 32 0.79 8.51 3.80
N ASN A 33 0.02 7.44 4.02
CA ASN A 33 -1.15 7.15 3.20
C ASN A 33 -2.26 8.20 3.40
N ALA A 34 -2.46 8.72 4.61
CA ALA A 34 -3.42 9.80 4.84
C ALA A 34 -3.05 11.06 4.02
N ILE A 35 -1.78 11.46 4.01
CA ILE A 35 -1.32 12.61 3.22
C ILE A 35 -1.49 12.33 1.72
N ASN A 36 -1.15 11.13 1.22
CA ASN A 36 -1.38 10.76 -0.18
C ASN A 36 -2.85 10.91 -0.57
N ILE A 37 -3.76 10.32 0.23
CA ILE A 37 -5.20 10.38 -0.01
C ILE A 37 -5.68 11.84 -0.04
N LEU A 38 -5.27 12.66 0.93
CA LEU A 38 -5.62 14.07 0.98
C LEU A 38 -5.13 14.82 -0.28
N VAL A 39 -3.87 14.64 -0.68
CA VAL A 39 -3.29 15.32 -1.84
C VAL A 39 -3.97 14.90 -3.14
N PHE A 40 -4.24 13.61 -3.32
CA PHE A 40 -4.83 13.09 -4.55
C PHE A 40 -6.32 13.46 -4.69
N ILE A 41 -7.09 13.50 -3.60
CA ILE A 41 -8.51 13.86 -3.63
C ILE A 41 -8.71 15.37 -3.77
N GLN A 42 -7.89 16.19 -3.08
CA GLN A 42 -8.14 17.63 -3.01
C GLN A 42 -7.74 18.41 -4.25
N LEU A 43 -6.82 17.90 -5.08
CA LEU A 43 -6.27 18.65 -6.21
C LEU A 43 -6.96 18.26 -7.52
N LYS A 44 -7.64 19.23 -8.15
CA LYS A 44 -8.34 19.06 -9.43
C LYS A 44 -7.43 18.46 -10.52
N VAL A 45 -6.16 18.88 -10.56
CA VAL A 45 -5.14 18.37 -11.49
C VAL A 45 -4.92 16.86 -11.37
N PHE A 46 -5.02 16.32 -10.16
CA PHE A 46 -4.80 14.91 -9.87
C PHE A 46 -6.07 14.07 -10.00
N ARG A 47 -7.23 14.64 -9.64
CA ARG A 47 -8.52 13.94 -9.67
C ARG A 47 -8.90 13.42 -11.06
N ASN A 48 -8.54 14.14 -12.12
CA ASN A 48 -8.86 13.72 -13.48
C ASN A 48 -7.78 12.84 -14.13
N ASN A 49 -6.79 12.41 -13.35
CA ASN A 49 -5.68 11.62 -13.84
C ASN A 49 -5.83 10.13 -13.51
N ARG A 50 -5.81 9.28 -14.54
CA ARG A 50 -5.97 7.83 -14.43
C ARG A 50 -4.92 7.18 -13.54
N CYS A 51 -3.65 7.51 -13.74
CA CYS A 51 -2.55 6.96 -12.94
C CYS A 51 -2.73 7.32 -11.46
N VAL A 52 -3.11 8.57 -11.18
CA VAL A 52 -3.32 9.02 -9.80
C VAL A 52 -4.54 8.34 -9.18
N TYR A 53 -5.57 8.02 -9.96
CA TYR A 53 -6.70 7.24 -9.48
C TYR A 53 -6.27 5.86 -8.97
N TYR A 54 -5.44 5.13 -9.72
CA TYR A 54 -4.87 3.84 -9.25
C TYR A 54 -4.05 4.01 -7.96
N LEU A 55 -3.20 5.03 -7.89
CA LEU A 55 -2.39 5.32 -6.69
C LEU A 55 -3.25 5.74 -5.49
N THR A 56 -4.41 6.36 -5.73
CA THR A 56 -5.36 6.71 -4.67
C THR A 56 -6.00 5.46 -4.08
N VAL A 57 -6.46 4.53 -4.94
CA VAL A 57 -7.03 3.24 -4.48
C VAL A 57 -5.97 2.41 -3.75
N GLU A 58 -4.73 2.42 -4.23
CA GLU A 58 -3.58 1.80 -3.57
C GLU A 58 -3.35 2.36 -2.17
N SER A 59 -3.39 3.69 -2.01
CA SER A 59 -3.19 4.35 -0.73
C SER A 59 -4.36 4.14 0.24
N ILE A 60 -5.61 4.13 -0.25
CA ILE A 60 -6.80 3.78 0.57
C ILE A 60 -6.71 2.34 1.05
N SER A 61 -6.39 1.40 0.15
CA SER A 61 -6.31 -0.03 0.49
C SER A 61 -5.18 -0.30 1.48
N SER A 62 -4.02 0.34 1.28
CA SER A 62 -2.89 0.27 2.19
C SER A 62 -3.22 0.88 3.55
N PHE A 63 -3.91 2.02 3.60
CA PHE A 63 -4.37 2.64 4.85
C PHE A 63 -5.27 1.69 5.64
N LEU A 64 -6.33 1.16 5.01
CA LEU A 64 -7.25 0.22 5.65
C LEU A 64 -6.54 -1.07 6.10
N TYR A 65 -5.62 -1.60 5.28
CA TYR A 65 -4.86 -2.80 5.62
C TYR A 65 -4.03 -2.60 6.90
N GLN A 66 -3.43 -1.42 7.07
CA GLN A 66 -2.64 -1.15 8.27
C GLN A 66 -3.49 -1.13 9.54
N PHE A 67 -4.68 -0.53 9.50
CA PHE A 67 -5.59 -0.55 10.65
C PHE A 67 -6.04 -1.97 11.01
N ILE A 68 -6.46 -2.75 10.01
CA ILE A 68 -7.01 -4.09 10.25
C ILE A 68 -5.90 -5.09 10.60
N SER A 69 -4.80 -5.11 9.85
CA SER A 69 -3.76 -6.13 10.05
C SER A 69 -2.78 -5.73 11.14
N ILE A 70 -2.16 -4.55 11.03
CA ILE A 70 -1.08 -4.14 11.94
C ILE A 70 -1.68 -3.59 13.24
N GLY A 71 -2.74 -2.79 13.15
CA GLY A 71 -3.42 -2.25 14.33
C GLY A 71 -3.85 -3.34 15.30
N ILE A 72 -4.52 -4.39 14.81
CA ILE A 72 -4.89 -5.55 15.65
C ILE A 72 -3.65 -6.25 16.23
N THR A 73 -2.58 -6.42 15.43
CA THR A 73 -1.35 -7.05 15.92
C THR A 73 -0.68 -6.24 17.04
N ILE A 74 -0.68 -4.91 16.93
CA ILE A 74 -0.17 -4.02 17.99
C ILE A 74 -1.05 -4.12 19.23
N SER A 75 -2.38 -4.16 19.09
CA SER A 75 -3.28 -4.35 20.22
C SER A 75 -3.01 -5.66 20.95
N THR A 76 -2.84 -6.78 20.23
CA THR A 76 -2.47 -8.07 20.84
C THR A 76 -1.11 -8.00 21.56
N PHE A 77 -0.15 -7.24 21.02
CA PHE A 77 1.15 -7.06 21.67
C PHE A 77 1.06 -6.23 22.97
N ILE A 78 0.16 -5.25 23.04
CA ILE A 78 -0.01 -4.38 24.22
C ILE A 78 -0.82 -5.06 25.33
N TYR A 79 -1.90 -5.75 24.97
CA TYR A 79 -2.85 -6.32 25.93
C TYR A 79 -2.57 -7.78 26.28
N GLU A 80 -1.58 -8.41 25.61
CA GLU A 80 -1.25 -9.84 25.73
C GLU A 80 -2.44 -10.79 25.46
N ASP A 81 -3.53 -10.26 24.91
CA ASP A 81 -4.75 -10.99 24.58
C ASP A 81 -5.01 -10.94 23.07
N ASP A 82 -5.18 -12.11 22.47
CA ASP A 82 -5.53 -12.23 21.07
C ASP A 82 -7.06 -12.34 20.93
N ALA A 83 -7.70 -11.20 20.69
CA ALA A 83 -9.13 -11.12 20.36
C ALA A 83 -9.56 -12.07 19.23
N THR A 84 -8.64 -12.53 18.37
CA THR A 84 -8.96 -13.51 17.32
C THR A 84 -9.10 -14.94 17.83
N GLY A 85 -8.64 -15.24 19.04
CA GLY A 85 -8.87 -16.52 19.71
C GLY A 85 -10.26 -16.63 20.36
N HIS A 86 -10.97 -15.52 20.57
CA HIS A 86 -12.24 -15.51 21.30
C HIS A 86 -13.48 -15.57 20.41
N SER A 87 -13.41 -15.05 19.18
CA SER A 87 -14.55 -14.97 18.27
C SER A 87 -14.23 -15.48 16.87
N LEU A 88 -14.95 -16.53 16.45
CA LEU A 88 -14.81 -17.10 15.11
C LEU A 88 -15.13 -16.06 14.02
N ILE A 89 -16.11 -15.20 14.26
CA ILE A 89 -16.50 -14.15 13.32
C ILE A 89 -15.34 -13.16 13.15
N TRP A 90 -14.69 -12.77 14.24
CA TRP A 90 -13.56 -11.84 14.22
C TRP A 90 -12.32 -12.45 13.57
N CYS A 91 -12.02 -13.72 13.90
CA CYS A 91 -11.00 -14.54 13.26
C CYS A 91 -11.15 -14.52 11.73
N ARG A 92 -12.32 -14.90 11.21
CA ARG A 92 -12.58 -14.89 9.76
C ARG A 92 -12.50 -13.51 9.16
N PHE A 93 -13.15 -12.51 9.77
CA PHE A 93 -13.18 -11.14 9.27
C PHE A 93 -11.78 -10.53 9.12
N ARG A 94 -10.88 -10.75 10.10
CA ARG A 94 -9.50 -10.26 10.06
C ARG A 94 -8.77 -10.76 8.81
N TYR A 95 -8.82 -12.07 8.55
CA TYR A 95 -8.10 -12.66 7.40
C TYR A 95 -8.77 -12.30 6.07
N MET A 96 -10.11 -12.31 5.99
CA MET A 96 -10.88 -11.92 4.80
C MET A 96 -10.55 -10.48 4.37
N SER A 97 -10.67 -9.54 5.30
CA SER A 97 -10.47 -8.12 5.01
C SER A 97 -9.00 -7.82 4.70
N ALA A 98 -8.06 -8.37 5.49
CA ALA A 98 -6.63 -8.19 5.25
C ALA A 98 -6.23 -8.70 3.86
N GLN A 99 -6.71 -9.88 3.45
CA GLN A 99 -6.43 -10.45 2.15
C GLN A 99 -7.00 -9.61 1.00
N ALA A 100 -8.26 -9.18 1.09
CA ALA A 100 -8.88 -8.37 0.04
C ALA A 100 -8.11 -7.07 -0.19
N LEU A 101 -7.66 -6.43 0.90
CA LEU A 101 -6.92 -5.18 0.86
C LEU A 101 -5.49 -5.38 0.33
N VAL A 102 -4.82 -6.46 0.71
CA VAL A 102 -3.50 -6.85 0.18
C VAL A 102 -3.58 -7.05 -1.33
N LEU A 103 -4.49 -7.90 -1.81
CA LEU A 103 -4.63 -8.17 -3.24
C LEU A 103 -5.02 -6.89 -4.00
N THR A 104 -5.94 -6.10 -3.48
CA THR A 104 -6.29 -4.81 -4.09
C THR A 104 -5.07 -3.90 -4.22
N THR A 105 -4.23 -3.82 -3.18
CA THR A 105 -3.01 -3.00 -3.20
C THR A 105 -2.01 -3.53 -4.24
N LEU A 106 -1.74 -4.83 -4.26
CA LEU A 106 -0.76 -5.43 -5.17
C LEU A 106 -1.17 -5.27 -6.64
N TYR A 107 -2.43 -5.53 -6.95
CA TYR A 107 -2.92 -5.47 -8.33
C TYR A 107 -3.19 -4.04 -8.79
N THR A 108 -3.52 -3.09 -7.89
CA THR A 108 -3.59 -1.66 -8.28
C THR A 108 -2.23 -1.12 -8.71
N ILE A 109 -1.12 -1.55 -8.10
CA ILE A 109 0.25 -1.24 -8.57
C ILE A 109 0.48 -1.82 -9.97
N CYS A 110 0.05 -3.06 -10.21
CA CYS A 110 0.14 -3.70 -11.52
C CYS A 110 -0.65 -2.93 -12.59
N PHE A 111 -1.90 -2.56 -12.29
CA PHE A 111 -2.74 -1.79 -13.21
C PHE A 111 -2.19 -0.39 -13.46
N ALA A 112 -1.60 0.26 -12.45
CA ALA A 112 -0.92 1.54 -12.64
C ALA A 112 0.27 1.40 -13.60
N ALA A 113 1.07 0.33 -13.48
CA ALA A 113 2.17 0.04 -14.40
C ALA A 113 1.68 -0.24 -15.83
N MET A 114 0.59 -1.02 -15.96
CA MET A 114 -0.05 -1.29 -17.26
C MET A 114 -0.60 -0.01 -17.90
N ASP A 115 -1.37 0.80 -17.18
CA ASP A 115 -1.89 2.09 -17.69
C ASP A 115 -0.74 3.02 -18.09
N GLN A 116 0.33 3.05 -17.31
CA GLN A 116 1.51 3.84 -17.65
C GLN A 116 2.20 3.34 -18.93
N PHE A 117 2.24 2.03 -19.17
CA PHE A 117 2.76 1.47 -20.42
C PHE A 117 1.89 1.84 -21.62
N PHE A 118 0.57 1.64 -21.53
CA PHE A 118 -0.36 1.93 -22.63
C PHE A 118 -0.45 3.42 -22.94
N SER A 119 -0.48 4.27 -21.91
CA SER A 119 -0.54 5.73 -22.05
C SER A 119 0.73 6.35 -22.64
N THR A 120 1.87 5.70 -22.45
CA THR A 120 3.16 6.13 -23.01
C THR A 120 3.45 5.48 -24.36
N ASN A 121 2.53 4.67 -24.90
CA ASN A 121 2.71 4.05 -26.20
C ASN A 121 2.72 5.11 -27.31
N TYR A 122 3.52 4.88 -28.36
CA TYR A 122 3.62 5.78 -29.50
C TYR A 122 2.36 5.79 -30.37
N ARG A 123 1.58 4.70 -30.34
CA ARG A 123 0.35 4.57 -31.11
C ARG A 123 -0.75 5.35 -30.40
N PHE A 124 -1.20 6.44 -31.02
CA PHE A 124 -2.25 7.31 -30.46
C PHE A 124 -3.53 6.54 -30.08
N TYR A 125 -3.97 5.61 -30.94
CA TYR A 125 -5.14 4.76 -30.69
C TYR A 125 -5.04 3.97 -29.37
N VAL A 126 -3.88 3.38 -29.07
CA VAL A 126 -3.65 2.62 -27.83
C VAL A 126 -3.72 3.54 -26.61
N SER A 127 -3.13 4.73 -26.69
CA SER A 127 -3.21 5.72 -25.60
C SER A 127 -4.63 6.27 -25.40
N GLN A 128 -5.47 6.25 -26.43
CA GLN A 128 -6.85 6.77 -26.38
C GLN A 128 -7.82 5.77 -25.72
N MET A 129 -7.53 4.47 -25.79
CA MET A 129 -8.31 3.44 -25.10
C MET A 129 -8.23 3.55 -23.58
N CYS A 130 -7.10 4.03 -23.05
CA CYS A 130 -6.97 4.34 -21.64
C CYS A 130 -7.83 5.56 -21.33
N THR A 131 -8.98 5.39 -20.67
CA THR A 131 -9.80 6.50 -20.17
C THR A 131 -10.00 6.36 -18.68
N ILE A 132 -10.34 7.45 -17.98
CA ILE A 132 -10.62 7.39 -16.55
C ILE A 132 -11.78 6.43 -16.23
N LYS A 133 -12.77 6.34 -17.13
CA LYS A 133 -13.89 5.40 -17.02
C LYS A 133 -13.40 3.95 -17.05
N VAL A 134 -12.52 3.62 -18.00
CA VAL A 134 -11.91 2.28 -18.08
C VAL A 134 -11.12 1.98 -16.80
N ALA A 135 -10.36 2.94 -16.29
CA ALA A 135 -9.63 2.75 -15.04
C ALA A 135 -10.54 2.46 -13.85
N GLN A 136 -11.67 3.17 -13.74
CA GLN A 136 -12.71 2.92 -12.74
C GLN A 136 -13.30 1.52 -12.89
N TYR A 137 -13.70 1.11 -14.10
CA TYR A 137 -14.23 -0.24 -14.33
C TYR A 137 -13.23 -1.35 -13.98
N VAL A 138 -11.96 -1.20 -14.36
CA VAL A 138 -10.90 -2.17 -14.02
C VAL A 138 -10.75 -2.30 -12.51
N ILE A 139 -10.74 -1.19 -11.78
CA ILE A 139 -10.68 -1.19 -10.32
C ILE A 139 -11.92 -1.86 -9.71
N TYR A 140 -13.13 -1.48 -10.13
CA TYR A 140 -14.35 -2.06 -9.58
C TYR A 140 -14.41 -3.56 -9.77
N ILE A 141 -14.15 -4.04 -11.00
CA ILE A 141 -14.11 -5.47 -11.31
C ILE A 141 -13.05 -6.18 -10.46
N SER A 142 -11.84 -5.61 -10.38
CA SER A 142 -10.75 -6.20 -9.61
C SER A 142 -11.08 -6.29 -8.12
N VAL A 143 -11.59 -5.22 -7.52
CA VAL A 143 -11.96 -5.20 -6.09
C VAL A 143 -13.07 -6.22 -5.82
N SER A 144 -14.08 -6.30 -6.68
CA SER A 144 -15.14 -7.31 -6.56
C SER A 144 -14.58 -8.74 -6.59
N ILE A 145 -13.68 -9.05 -7.54
CA ILE A 145 -13.02 -10.36 -7.62
C ILE A 145 -12.25 -10.65 -6.33
N TRP A 146 -11.50 -9.69 -5.79
CA TRP A 146 -10.71 -9.90 -4.57
C TRP A 146 -11.57 -10.03 -3.31
N ILE A 147 -12.70 -9.32 -3.22
CA ILE A 147 -13.66 -9.50 -2.13
C ILE A 147 -14.24 -10.92 -2.16
N VAL A 148 -14.72 -11.38 -3.33
CA VAL A 148 -15.27 -12.73 -3.48
C VAL A 148 -14.22 -13.80 -3.14
N HIS A 149 -13.01 -13.65 -3.68
CA HIS A 149 -11.89 -14.56 -3.39
C HIS A 149 -11.56 -14.61 -1.88
N SER A 150 -11.56 -13.45 -1.22
CA SER A 150 -11.22 -13.36 0.20
C SER A 150 -12.33 -13.88 1.11
N ILE A 151 -13.60 -13.74 0.71
CA ILE A 151 -14.73 -14.37 1.41
C ILE A 151 -14.55 -15.89 1.42
N ILE A 152 -14.30 -16.49 0.25
CA ILE A 152 -14.07 -17.94 0.13
C ILE A 152 -12.89 -18.36 1.00
N PHE A 153 -11.80 -17.60 0.98
CA PHE A 153 -10.61 -17.90 1.76
C PHE A 153 -10.84 -17.82 3.27
N GLY A 154 -11.63 -16.86 3.74
CA GLY A 154 -11.98 -16.70 5.14
C GLY A 154 -12.83 -17.82 5.72
N LEU A 155 -13.69 -18.46 4.91
CA LEU A 155 -14.58 -19.53 5.38
C LEU A 155 -13.84 -20.73 5.96
N PHE A 156 -12.60 -20.96 5.53
CA PHE A 156 -11.77 -22.09 5.98
C PHE A 156 -10.95 -21.82 7.25
N PHE A 157 -11.05 -20.60 7.81
CA PHE A 157 -10.44 -20.29 9.11
C PHE A 157 -11.35 -20.73 10.25
N ASN A 158 -10.75 -21.44 11.20
CA ASN A 158 -11.36 -21.85 12.45
C ASN A 158 -10.39 -21.58 13.61
N ILE A 159 -10.93 -21.56 14.83
CA ILE A 159 -10.15 -21.37 16.05
C ILE A 159 -9.73 -22.74 16.57
N GLU A 160 -8.42 -22.94 16.67
CA GLU A 160 -7.80 -24.12 17.29
C GLU A 160 -7.30 -23.73 18.69
N PRO A 161 -7.65 -24.47 19.77
CA PRO A 161 -7.31 -24.07 21.16
C PRO A 161 -5.82 -23.90 21.44
N SER A 162 -4.95 -24.58 20.68
CA SER A 162 -3.51 -24.60 20.91
C SER A 162 -2.71 -23.59 20.06
N ILE A 163 -3.28 -23.12 18.95
CA ILE A 163 -2.57 -22.32 17.93
C ILE A 163 -3.30 -21.00 17.63
N GLY A 164 -4.59 -20.91 17.92
CA GLY A 164 -5.45 -19.77 17.61
C GLY A 164 -6.14 -19.91 16.25
N CYS A 165 -6.38 -18.79 15.57
CA CYS A 165 -7.11 -18.74 14.31
C CYS A 165 -6.26 -19.24 13.12
N VAL A 166 -6.55 -20.44 12.61
CA VAL A 166 -5.77 -21.13 11.56
C VAL A 166 -6.66 -21.77 10.50
N ILE A 167 -6.04 -22.13 9.36
CA ILE A 167 -6.69 -22.91 8.30
C ILE A 167 -6.73 -24.38 8.73
N THR A 168 -7.92 -24.92 8.93
CA THR A 168 -8.11 -26.31 9.39
C THR A 168 -8.20 -27.31 8.25
N ASN A 169 -8.67 -26.89 7.07
CA ASN A 169 -8.81 -27.76 5.92
C ASN A 169 -7.43 -27.99 5.23
N PRO A 170 -6.94 -29.24 5.12
CA PRO A 170 -5.59 -29.52 4.60
C PRO A 170 -5.46 -29.21 3.10
N ILE A 171 -6.51 -29.43 2.32
CA ILE A 171 -6.54 -29.11 0.87
C ILE A 171 -6.42 -27.60 0.70
N PHE A 172 -7.18 -26.85 1.50
CA PHE A 172 -7.13 -25.39 1.46
C PHE A 172 -5.80 -24.84 1.99
N LEU A 173 -5.18 -25.49 2.97
CA LEU A 173 -3.83 -25.15 3.44
C LEU A 173 -2.79 -25.34 2.32
N GLN A 174 -2.88 -26.42 1.53
CA GLN A 174 -2.03 -26.61 0.35
C GLN A 174 -2.25 -25.51 -0.69
N TYR A 175 -3.50 -25.16 -0.97
CA TYR A 175 -3.83 -24.03 -1.84
C TYR A 175 -3.20 -22.72 -1.33
N ALA A 176 -3.34 -22.43 -0.04
CA ALA A 176 -2.81 -21.23 0.58
C ALA A 176 -1.27 -21.17 0.44
N THR A 177 -0.60 -22.27 0.81
CA THR A 177 0.86 -22.37 0.87
C THR A 177 1.52 -22.40 -0.50
N TYR A 178 1.00 -23.18 -1.46
CA TYR A 178 1.65 -23.40 -2.75
C TYR A 178 1.18 -22.48 -3.87
N PHE A 179 -0.05 -21.96 -3.79
CA PHE A 179 -0.62 -21.11 -4.84
C PHE A 179 -0.83 -19.68 -4.37
N PHE A 180 -1.63 -19.48 -3.32
CA PHE A 180 -2.05 -18.15 -2.91
C PHE A 180 -0.87 -17.24 -2.51
N TYR A 181 -0.06 -17.67 -1.54
CA TYR A 181 1.05 -16.84 -1.06
C TYR A 181 2.15 -16.61 -2.12
N PRO A 182 2.74 -17.66 -2.73
CA PRO A 182 3.86 -17.46 -3.64
C PRO A 182 3.43 -16.97 -5.02
N VAL A 183 2.29 -17.41 -5.55
CA VAL A 183 1.85 -17.04 -6.90
C VAL A 183 1.01 -15.78 -6.84
N LEU A 184 -0.19 -15.86 -6.24
CA LEU A 184 -1.19 -14.80 -6.33
C LEU A 184 -0.80 -13.52 -5.58
N GLY A 185 -0.29 -13.66 -4.36
CA GLY A 185 0.20 -12.57 -3.50
C GLY A 185 1.68 -12.25 -3.67
N GLY A 186 2.39 -12.99 -4.52
CA GLY A 186 3.85 -12.98 -4.60
C GLY A 186 4.38 -12.68 -6.00
N PHE A 187 4.88 -13.71 -6.68
CA PHE A 187 5.60 -13.57 -7.94
C PHE A 187 4.73 -13.05 -9.09
N LEU A 188 3.44 -13.39 -9.16
CA LEU A 188 2.58 -12.93 -10.26
C LEU A 188 2.50 -11.40 -10.33
N PRO A 189 2.09 -10.67 -9.25
CA PRO A 189 2.07 -9.21 -9.30
C PRO A 189 3.47 -8.61 -9.46
N ILE A 190 4.53 -9.23 -8.90
CA ILE A 190 5.92 -8.78 -9.07
C ILE A 190 6.34 -8.81 -10.55
N VAL A 191 6.10 -9.92 -11.24
CA VAL A 191 6.45 -10.11 -12.65
C VAL A 191 5.67 -9.13 -13.52
N ILE A 192 4.36 -9.01 -13.29
CA ILE A 192 3.52 -8.06 -14.02
C ILE A 192 4.03 -6.63 -13.82
N ALA A 193 4.21 -6.19 -12.58
CA ALA A 193 4.68 -4.85 -12.28
C ALA A 193 6.06 -4.58 -12.87
N ALA A 194 6.99 -5.54 -12.82
CA ALA A 194 8.34 -5.42 -13.38
C ALA A 194 8.32 -5.26 -14.90
N ILE A 195 7.61 -6.13 -15.61
CA ILE A 195 7.50 -6.11 -17.08
C ILE A 195 6.91 -4.77 -17.53
N PHE A 196 5.74 -4.41 -17.01
CA PHE A 196 5.05 -3.20 -17.47
C PHE A 196 5.77 -1.91 -17.05
N SER A 197 6.39 -1.86 -15.87
CA SER A 197 7.20 -0.70 -15.46
C SER A 197 8.43 -0.52 -16.36
N LEU A 198 9.10 -1.61 -16.74
CA LEU A 198 10.24 -1.56 -17.65
C LEU A 198 9.82 -1.14 -19.06
N LEU A 199 8.70 -1.66 -19.56
CA LEU A 199 8.15 -1.27 -20.87
C LEU A 199 7.72 0.21 -20.88
N ALA A 200 7.06 0.68 -19.83
CA ALA A 200 6.70 2.09 -19.66
C ALA A 200 7.94 2.99 -19.63
N TYR A 201 9.00 2.58 -18.93
CA TYR A 201 10.27 3.31 -18.92
C TYR A 201 10.89 3.43 -20.31
N ARG A 202 10.92 2.33 -21.08
CA ARG A 202 11.42 2.33 -22.46
C ARG A 202 10.62 3.28 -23.35
N ASN A 203 9.30 3.27 -23.21
CA ASN A 203 8.40 4.16 -23.95
C ASN A 203 8.65 5.64 -23.63
N VAL A 204 8.79 6.01 -22.35
CA VAL A 204 9.07 7.39 -21.95
C VAL A 204 10.44 7.87 -22.44
N ARG A 205 11.48 7.03 -22.34
CA ARG A 205 12.80 7.32 -22.92
C ARG A 205 12.72 7.62 -24.41
N ARG A 206 11.85 6.91 -25.15
CA ARG A 206 11.63 7.12 -26.59
C ARG A 206 10.84 8.41 -26.87
N ILE A 207 9.79 8.69 -26.10
CA ILE A 207 8.99 9.93 -26.22
C ILE A 207 9.85 11.16 -25.99
N ILE A 208 10.80 11.11 -25.06
CA ILE A 208 11.72 12.22 -24.75
C ILE A 208 12.49 12.70 -25.99
N ARG A 209 12.70 11.84 -26.99
CA ARG A 209 13.39 12.19 -28.24
C ARG A 209 12.49 12.82 -29.30
N ARG A 210 11.15 12.87 -29.09
CA ARG A 210 10.18 13.44 -30.04
C ARG A 210 9.60 14.76 -29.52
N GLN A 211 9.26 15.69 -30.44
CA GLN A 211 8.70 17.00 -30.13
C GLN A 211 7.21 16.92 -29.74
N LEU A 212 6.92 16.49 -28.51
CA LEU A 212 5.60 16.64 -27.90
C LEU A 212 5.51 17.96 -27.09
N PRO A 213 4.30 18.52 -26.93
CA PRO A 213 4.10 19.74 -26.13
C PRO A 213 4.67 19.57 -24.72
N VAL A 214 5.46 20.58 -24.31
CA VAL A 214 6.33 20.53 -23.11
C VAL A 214 5.54 20.26 -21.81
N ILE A 215 4.31 20.77 -21.71
CA ILE A 215 3.48 20.68 -20.50
C ILE A 215 3.01 19.24 -20.25
N ARG A 216 2.37 18.60 -21.25
CA ARG A 216 1.89 17.21 -21.15
C ARG A 216 3.03 16.24 -20.86
N ARG A 217 4.17 16.45 -21.52
CA ARG A 217 5.39 15.66 -21.34
C ARG A 217 5.94 15.69 -19.90
N ARG A 218 5.87 16.84 -19.21
CA ARG A 218 6.35 16.95 -17.82
C ARG A 218 5.46 16.17 -16.85
N LEU A 219 4.14 16.21 -17.06
CA LEU A 219 3.17 15.49 -16.23
C LEU A 219 3.36 13.97 -16.38
N ASP A 220 3.35 13.47 -17.61
CA ASP A 220 3.49 12.03 -17.89
C ASP A 220 4.83 11.48 -17.39
N ARG A 221 5.92 12.25 -17.52
CA ARG A 221 7.24 11.88 -16.98
C ARG A 221 7.22 11.74 -15.47
N GLN A 222 6.58 12.67 -14.76
CA GLN A 222 6.52 12.66 -13.30
C GLN A 222 5.70 11.48 -12.79
N MET A 223 4.55 11.19 -13.42
CA MET A 223 3.73 10.05 -13.04
C MET A 223 4.40 8.72 -13.35
N THR A 224 5.06 8.62 -14.52
CA THR A 224 5.87 7.43 -14.83
C THR A 224 6.96 7.23 -13.80
N ALA A 225 7.63 8.30 -13.37
CA ALA A 225 8.66 8.20 -12.34
C ALA A 225 8.08 7.72 -11.00
N MET A 226 6.89 8.20 -10.62
CA MET A 226 6.20 7.72 -9.41
C MET A 226 5.87 6.23 -9.48
N VAL A 227 5.24 5.78 -10.58
CA VAL A 227 4.85 4.37 -10.78
C VAL A 227 6.08 3.47 -10.85
N LEU A 228 7.11 3.87 -11.60
CA LEU A 228 8.36 3.11 -11.72
C LEU A 228 9.04 2.94 -10.36
N MET A 229 9.19 4.03 -9.61
CA MET A 229 9.81 3.95 -8.27
C MET A 229 8.94 3.11 -7.33
N ARG A 230 7.62 3.27 -7.37
CA ARG A 230 6.69 2.44 -6.58
C ARG A 230 6.81 0.97 -6.91
N GLY A 231 6.89 0.62 -8.20
CA GLY A 231 7.09 -0.73 -8.69
C GLY A 231 8.45 -1.31 -8.29
N LEU A 232 9.53 -0.52 -8.35
CA LEU A 232 10.85 -0.93 -7.90
C LEU A 232 10.86 -1.28 -6.40
N PHE A 233 10.35 -0.39 -5.55
CA PHE A 233 10.25 -0.65 -4.11
C PHE A 233 9.34 -1.82 -3.80
N PHE A 234 8.25 -1.99 -4.55
CA PHE A 234 7.38 -3.16 -4.43
C PHE A 234 8.14 -4.47 -4.66
N ILE A 235 8.94 -4.57 -5.73
CA ILE A 235 9.77 -5.74 -6.03
C ILE A 235 10.79 -5.98 -4.92
N CYS A 236 11.53 -4.94 -4.52
CA CYS A 236 12.59 -5.06 -3.51
C CYS A 236 12.07 -5.46 -2.12
N LEU A 237 10.90 -4.96 -1.72
CA LEU A 237 10.33 -5.21 -0.39
C LEU A 237 9.57 -6.54 -0.31
N GLN A 238 8.90 -6.98 -1.38
CA GLN A 238 8.13 -8.23 -1.34
C GLN A 238 8.90 -9.49 -1.78
N CYS A 239 9.91 -9.38 -2.63
CA CYS A 239 10.67 -10.54 -3.08
C CYS A 239 11.28 -11.36 -1.92
N PRO A 240 11.92 -10.75 -0.89
CA PRO A 240 12.52 -11.49 0.22
C PRO A 240 11.51 -12.35 1.00
N ASN A 241 10.31 -11.82 1.25
CA ASN A 241 9.26 -12.54 1.96
C ASN A 241 8.73 -13.74 1.15
N ASN A 242 8.63 -13.60 -0.17
CA ASN A 242 8.23 -14.71 -1.04
C ASN A 242 9.28 -15.82 -1.10
N ILE A 243 10.56 -15.46 -1.19
CA ILE A 243 11.68 -16.41 -1.13
C ILE A 243 11.68 -17.14 0.20
N TYR A 244 11.52 -16.41 1.32
CA TYR A 244 11.43 -17.01 2.65
C TYR A 244 10.27 -18.02 2.78
N ARG A 245 9.10 -17.69 2.21
CA ARG A 245 7.94 -18.61 2.23
C ARG A 245 8.20 -19.89 1.45
N ILE A 246 8.82 -19.80 0.27
CA ILE A 246 9.23 -21.00 -0.48
C ILE A 246 10.22 -21.82 0.34
N TYR A 247 11.22 -21.17 0.97
CA TYR A 247 12.19 -21.84 1.81
C TYR A 247 11.52 -22.62 2.95
N ILE A 248 10.64 -21.98 3.73
CA ILE A 248 10.02 -22.65 4.89
C ILE A 248 9.09 -23.80 4.48
N THR A 249 8.44 -23.70 3.32
CA THR A 249 7.59 -24.77 2.78
C THR A 249 8.40 -26.00 2.34
N ASN A 250 9.61 -25.81 1.80
CA ASN A 250 10.46 -26.92 1.36
C ASN A 250 11.27 -27.56 2.50
N PHE A 251 11.47 -26.86 3.62
CA PHE A 251 12.27 -27.33 4.75
C PHE A 251 11.50 -27.26 6.10
N PRO A 252 10.42 -28.05 6.29
CA PRO A 252 9.56 -27.95 7.47
C PRO A 252 10.14 -28.56 8.76
N ASN A 253 11.21 -29.36 8.68
CA ASN A 253 11.68 -30.23 9.78
C ASN A 253 12.58 -29.55 10.83
N ILE A 254 12.44 -28.24 11.06
CA ILE A 254 13.23 -27.53 12.06
C ILE A 254 12.57 -27.68 13.43
N LYS A 255 13.14 -28.52 14.30
CA LYS A 255 12.63 -28.72 15.68
C LYS A 255 12.68 -27.40 16.47
N SER A 256 11.63 -27.14 17.25
CA SER A 256 11.43 -25.90 18.03
C SER A 256 12.53 -25.62 19.06
N GLU A 257 13.20 -26.67 19.57
CA GLU A 257 14.28 -26.57 20.56
C GLU A 257 15.65 -26.24 19.95
N ASN A 258 15.76 -26.24 18.61
CA ASN A 258 17.02 -25.97 17.94
C ASN A 258 17.27 -24.46 17.82
N ILE A 259 18.52 -24.03 17.98
CA ILE A 259 18.95 -22.64 17.72
C ILE A 259 18.56 -22.19 16.29
N GLY A 260 18.55 -23.13 15.34
CA GLY A 260 18.10 -22.89 13.97
C GLY A 260 16.66 -22.39 13.88
N TYR A 261 15.75 -22.84 14.76
CA TYR A 261 14.37 -22.37 14.79
C TYR A 261 14.30 -20.88 15.10
N VAL A 262 15.04 -20.41 16.11
CA VAL A 262 15.02 -18.99 16.50
C VAL A 262 15.66 -18.10 15.44
N ILE A 263 16.72 -18.56 14.78
CA ILE A 263 17.32 -17.85 13.64
C ILE A 263 16.31 -17.70 12.50
N VAL A 264 15.59 -18.77 12.16
CA VAL A 264 14.54 -18.74 11.13
C VAL A 264 13.41 -17.78 11.53
N ARG A 265 13.02 -17.75 12.81
CA ARG A 265 12.03 -16.79 13.33
C ARG A 265 12.51 -15.34 13.24
N LEU A 266 13.80 -15.07 13.46
CA LEU A 266 14.38 -13.74 13.27
C LEU A 266 14.35 -13.34 11.80
N ILE A 267 14.75 -14.22 10.90
CA ILE A 267 14.68 -13.98 9.45
C ILE A 267 13.23 -13.70 9.04
N GLN A 268 12.27 -14.51 9.53
CA GLN A 268 10.85 -14.31 9.32
C GLN A 268 10.40 -12.90 9.73
N ALA A 269 10.78 -12.47 10.93
CA ALA A 269 10.42 -11.15 11.44
C ALA A 269 10.96 -10.04 10.53
N ILE A 270 12.22 -10.13 10.11
CA ILE A 270 12.85 -9.12 9.23
C ILE A 270 12.16 -9.08 7.86
N VAL A 271 11.99 -10.23 7.19
CA VAL A 271 11.38 -10.25 5.84
C VAL A 271 9.91 -9.87 5.88
N PHE A 272 9.19 -10.20 6.96
CA PHE A 272 7.81 -9.80 7.16
C PHE A 272 7.70 -8.29 7.40
N SER A 273 8.60 -7.69 8.21
CA SER A 273 8.66 -6.24 8.39
C SER A 273 8.96 -5.52 7.07
N LEU A 274 9.83 -6.05 6.20
CA LEU A 274 10.03 -5.52 4.84
C LEU A 274 8.75 -5.61 3.99
N ALA A 275 8.05 -6.75 4.02
CA ALA A 275 6.80 -6.93 3.29
C ALA A 275 5.70 -5.96 3.78
N ILE A 276 5.61 -5.71 5.09
CA ILE A 276 4.65 -4.75 5.64
C ILE A 276 5.05 -3.31 5.29
N LEU A 277 6.35 -2.99 5.29
CA LEU A 277 6.85 -1.65 4.92
C LEU A 277 6.40 -1.24 3.51
N ASN A 278 6.15 -2.20 2.61
CA ASN A 278 5.60 -1.94 1.28
C ASN A 278 4.28 -1.16 1.31
N TYR A 279 3.45 -1.32 2.35
CA TYR A 279 2.18 -0.60 2.50
C TYR A 279 2.35 0.81 3.07
N SER A 280 3.53 1.15 3.59
CA SER A 280 3.80 2.45 4.24
C SER A 280 4.67 3.38 3.39
N ILE A 281 5.40 2.84 2.40
CA ILE A 281 6.47 3.57 1.73
C ILE A 281 6.00 4.51 0.59
N SER A 282 4.75 4.39 0.14
CA SER A 282 4.20 5.06 -1.06
C SER A 282 4.43 6.58 -1.03
N PHE A 283 4.04 7.24 0.05
CA PHE A 283 4.21 8.68 0.25
C PHE A 283 5.66 9.15 0.16
N TYR A 284 6.56 8.44 0.86
CA TYR A 284 7.98 8.77 0.90
C TYR A 284 8.61 8.64 -0.50
N VAL A 285 8.23 7.59 -1.23
CA VAL A 285 8.65 7.39 -2.63
C VAL A 285 8.12 8.52 -3.53
N PHE A 286 6.87 8.95 -3.35
CA PHE A 286 6.28 10.03 -4.14
C PHE A 286 6.94 11.39 -3.88
N ILE A 287 7.32 11.66 -2.63
CA ILE A 287 8.11 12.86 -2.29
C ILE A 287 9.46 12.84 -3.01
N ILE A 288 10.18 11.72 -3.01
CA ILE A 288 11.51 11.63 -3.62
C ILE A 288 11.40 11.74 -5.15
N SER A 289 10.48 10.98 -5.75
CA SER A 289 10.36 10.83 -7.21
C SER A 289 9.80 12.06 -7.93
N SER A 290 8.94 12.86 -7.30
CA SER A 290 8.22 13.95 -7.99
C SER A 290 8.32 15.29 -7.29
N SER A 291 9.00 16.24 -7.94
CA SER A 291 9.08 17.62 -7.48
C SER A 291 7.72 18.33 -7.47
N ARG A 292 6.81 17.97 -8.38
CA ARG A 292 5.43 18.49 -8.40
C ARG A 292 4.67 18.03 -7.17
N PHE A 293 4.76 16.74 -6.83
CA PHE A 293 4.10 16.22 -5.64
C PHE A 293 4.59 16.91 -4.37
N ARG A 294 5.91 17.15 -4.24
CA ARG A 294 6.44 17.96 -3.12
C ARG A 294 5.83 19.36 -3.04
N ARG A 295 5.67 20.06 -4.16
CA ARG A 295 5.03 21.39 -4.19
C ARG A 295 3.56 21.31 -3.79
N GLN A 296 2.86 20.27 -4.26
CA GLN A 296 1.45 20.05 -3.96
C GLN A 296 1.21 19.69 -2.48
N VAL A 297 2.07 18.85 -1.89
CA VAL A 297 2.07 18.56 -0.45
C VAL A 297 2.29 19.85 0.34
N LYS A 298 3.28 20.67 -0.03
CA LYS A 298 3.51 21.98 0.62
C LYS A 298 2.30 22.91 0.49
N TYR A 299 1.66 22.96 -0.68
CA TYR A 299 0.48 23.78 -0.91
C TYR A 299 -0.70 23.34 -0.02
N VAL A 300 -0.99 22.04 0.02
CA VAL A 300 -2.10 21.50 0.82
C VAL A 300 -1.83 21.66 2.32
N LEU A 301 -0.65 21.27 2.80
CA LEU A 301 -0.32 21.29 4.23
C LEU A 301 -0.04 22.70 4.78
N VAL A 302 0.58 23.57 3.99
CA VAL A 302 0.96 24.92 4.45
C VAL A 302 -0.11 25.93 4.03
N LYS A 303 -0.32 26.15 2.73
CA LYS A 303 -1.15 27.27 2.25
C LYS A 303 -2.64 27.06 2.54
N LYS A 304 -3.16 25.85 2.35
CA LYS A 304 -4.59 25.56 2.52
C LYS A 304 -4.99 25.38 3.99
N CYS A 305 -4.19 24.66 4.77
CA CYS A 305 -4.42 24.56 6.22
C CYS A 305 -4.26 25.92 6.90
N TRP A 306 -3.26 26.72 6.52
CA TRP A 306 -3.09 28.07 7.06
C TRP A 306 -4.28 28.97 6.76
N LYS A 307 -4.74 29.00 5.49
CA LYS A 307 -5.93 29.79 5.11
C LYS A 307 -7.19 29.37 5.89
N ARG A 308 -7.42 28.07 6.07
CA ARG A 308 -8.56 27.57 6.87
C ARG A 308 -8.43 27.90 8.36
N CYS A 309 -7.23 27.82 8.92
CA CYS A 309 -6.98 28.20 10.31
C CYS A 309 -7.22 29.70 10.53
N MET A 310 -6.71 30.55 9.64
CA MET A 310 -6.95 32.00 9.66
C MET A 310 -8.42 32.35 9.51
N GLN A 311 -9.14 31.69 8.60
CA GLN A 311 -10.57 31.91 8.42
C GLN A 311 -11.38 31.48 9.65
N TRP A 312 -10.99 30.38 10.30
CA TRP A 312 -11.62 29.95 11.55
C TRP A 312 -11.37 30.96 12.68
N HIS A 313 -10.13 31.43 12.84
CA HIS A 313 -9.77 32.46 13.83
C HIS A 313 -10.50 33.79 13.58
N TYR A 314 -10.73 34.17 12.33
CA TYR A 314 -11.52 35.36 11.99
C TYR A 314 -12.99 35.19 12.37
N LEU A 315 -13.60 34.02 12.10
CA LEU A 315 -14.98 33.73 12.46
C LEU A 315 -15.21 33.64 13.97
N THR A 316 -14.23 33.17 14.75
CA THR A 316 -14.32 33.12 16.21
C THR A 316 -14.10 34.49 16.86
N ASN A 317 -13.28 35.36 16.26
CA ASN A 317 -13.03 36.71 16.81
C ASN A 317 -14.04 37.77 16.33
N ASN A 318 -14.66 37.60 15.15
CA ASN A 318 -15.64 38.53 14.60
C ASN A 318 -17.08 38.00 14.70
N GLN A 319 -17.54 37.70 15.91
CA GLN A 319 -18.98 37.68 16.21
C GLN A 319 -19.65 39.08 16.15
N VAL A 320 -19.02 40.08 15.52
CA VAL A 320 -19.59 41.40 15.26
C VAL A 320 -19.53 41.72 13.74
N ALA A 321 -20.71 41.65 13.12
CA ALA A 321 -21.17 42.17 11.81
C ALA A 321 -20.60 41.57 10.48
N PRO A 322 -21.46 40.96 9.63
CA PRO A 322 -21.09 40.47 8.30
C PRO A 322 -21.52 41.45 7.20
N GLN A 323 -20.59 42.18 6.57
CA GLN A 323 -20.89 42.87 5.29
C GLN A 323 -19.80 42.79 4.22
N ASN A 324 -18.60 42.25 4.48
CA ASN A 324 -17.48 42.33 3.50
C ASN A 324 -16.84 40.98 3.09
N VAL A 325 -17.53 39.85 3.25
CA VAL A 325 -16.95 38.50 2.97
C VAL A 325 -16.93 38.14 1.48
N GLU A 326 -17.78 38.75 0.65
CA GLU A 326 -17.94 38.38 -0.77
C GLU A 326 -16.78 38.82 -1.68
N SER A 327 -16.00 39.83 -1.30
CA SER A 327 -14.86 40.29 -2.12
C SER A 327 -13.61 39.42 -1.99
N PHE A 328 -13.52 38.61 -0.92
CA PHE A 328 -12.36 37.72 -0.70
C PHE A 328 -12.49 36.37 -1.41
N SER A 329 -13.72 35.89 -1.67
CA SER A 329 -13.98 34.63 -2.40
C SER A 329 -13.67 34.75 -3.88
N ALA A 330 -13.97 35.87 -4.52
CA ALA A 330 -13.76 36.10 -5.96
C ALA A 330 -12.27 36.06 -6.38
N ASN A 331 -11.36 36.52 -5.53
CA ASN A 331 -9.92 36.49 -5.82
C ASN A 331 -9.28 35.09 -5.64
N MET A 332 -10.00 34.11 -5.08
CA MET A 332 -9.47 32.75 -4.85
C MET A 332 -9.64 31.80 -6.04
N GLU A 333 -10.62 32.01 -6.93
CA GLU A 333 -10.82 31.12 -8.09
C GLU A 333 -9.74 31.30 -9.17
N VAL A 334 -9.10 32.48 -9.23
CA VAL A 334 -8.07 32.79 -10.23
C VAL A 334 -6.75 32.05 -9.95
N GLU A 335 -6.40 31.79 -8.68
CA GLU A 335 -5.18 31.03 -8.31
C GLU A 335 -5.30 29.51 -8.50
N GLU A 336 -6.52 28.96 -8.62
CA GLU A 336 -6.72 27.50 -8.73
C GLU A 336 -6.53 26.98 -10.18
N ASN A 337 -6.44 27.89 -11.15
CA ASN A 337 -6.32 27.59 -12.58
C ASN A 337 -4.89 27.73 -13.13
N ILE A 338 -3.89 28.00 -12.28
CA ILE A 338 -2.45 28.08 -12.61
C ILE A 338 -1.70 26.94 -11.90
#